data_AF-A0A139A6H2-F1
#
_entry.id   AF-A0A139A6H2-F1
#
_cell.length_a   1.000
_cell.length_b   1.000
_cell.length_c   1.000
_cell.angle_alpha   90.00
_cell.angle_beta   90.00
_cell.angle_gamma   90.00
#
_symmetry.space_group_name_H-M   'P 1'
#
loop_
_entity.id
_entity.type
_entity.pdbx_description
1 polymer ?
#
loop_
_entity_poly.entity_id
_entity_poly.type
_entity_poly.pdbx_seq_one_letter_code
_entity_poly.pdbx_strand_id
1 'polypeptide(L)'
;MLFSDILKLPQYVVKTILWTNSLERWGVDKHVVATVTPPAKQLASNFSNARKIIRLLHWTEPLGELYEVYRQHDFDVRRILAAPIGSKSYDARHFLRIISFFQLVWVVFSSHRLPHLNGYQTNSQFLSTANDMSDDLACLGRIGAIPKSYQSQFEPISARLWFTGISLDIHALLHHLNGTYQKRHSLLSGAEKTQQARDDIKKLDWSLFMLRLQLIKLLADGVFCWCDVNPATPNADGLQTVSGLVSGVLSLFRLYVKASATL
;
A
#
# COMPACT_ATOMS: atom_id res chain seq x y z
N MET A 1 7.25 -8.72 -5.48
CA MET A 1 7.04 -7.26 -5.22
C MET A 1 7.80 -6.29 -6.17
N LEU A 2 9.11 -6.50 -6.44
CA LEU A 2 9.99 -5.54 -7.14
C LEU A 2 9.50 -5.03 -8.51
N PHE A 3 8.98 -5.93 -9.36
CA PHE A 3 8.50 -5.58 -10.70
C PHE A 3 7.29 -4.64 -10.70
N SER A 4 6.42 -4.76 -9.69
CA SER A 4 5.21 -3.94 -9.61
C SER A 4 5.50 -2.46 -9.39
N ASP A 5 6.59 -2.15 -8.67
CA ASP A 5 7.00 -0.77 -8.40
C ASP A 5 7.72 -0.13 -9.59
N ILE A 6 8.46 -0.93 -10.38
CA ILE A 6 9.11 -0.46 -11.61
C ILE A 6 8.07 0.06 -12.62
N LEU A 7 6.91 -0.63 -12.73
CA LEU A 7 5.86 -0.24 -13.66
C LEU A 7 5.09 1.03 -13.25
N LYS A 8 5.19 1.47 -11.98
CA LYS A 8 4.54 2.72 -11.53
C LYS A 8 5.14 3.94 -12.19
N LEU A 9 6.46 4.00 -12.33
CA LEU A 9 7.12 5.19 -12.87
C LEU A 9 6.64 5.55 -14.29
N PRO A 10 6.73 4.65 -15.30
CA PRO A 10 6.25 4.97 -16.65
C PRO A 10 4.73 5.25 -16.65
N GLN A 11 3.95 4.55 -15.83
CA GLN A 11 2.52 4.81 -15.67
C GLN A 11 2.23 6.26 -15.26
N TYR A 12 2.88 6.75 -14.19
CA TYR A 12 2.62 8.08 -13.66
C TYR A 12 3.32 9.20 -14.43
N VAL A 13 4.43 8.92 -15.12
CA VAL A 13 5.03 9.86 -16.09
C VAL A 13 4.03 10.15 -17.22
N VAL A 14 3.44 9.10 -17.82
CA VAL A 14 2.44 9.27 -18.88
C VAL A 14 1.20 10.00 -18.36
N LYS A 15 0.69 9.63 -17.18
CA LYS A 15 -0.44 10.36 -16.56
C LYS A 15 -0.11 11.83 -16.30
N THR A 16 1.10 12.15 -15.86
CA THR A 16 1.53 13.53 -15.60
C THR A 16 1.55 14.34 -16.88
N ILE A 17 2.16 13.82 -17.96
CA ILE A 17 2.19 14.48 -19.27
C ILE A 17 0.77 14.77 -19.79
N LEU A 18 -0.14 13.81 -19.61
CA LEU A 18 -1.55 13.95 -20.00
C LEU A 18 -2.29 14.97 -19.13
N TRP A 19 -2.10 14.95 -17.81
CA TRP A 19 -2.80 15.84 -16.87
C TRP A 19 -2.38 17.30 -17.01
N THR A 20 -1.10 17.58 -17.21
CA THR A 20 -0.58 18.95 -17.33
C THR A 20 -0.88 19.60 -18.68
N ASN A 21 -1.50 18.87 -19.63
CA ASN A 21 -1.51 19.20 -21.05
C ASN A 21 -0.11 19.60 -21.54
N SER A 22 0.93 18.89 -21.06
CA SER A 22 2.33 19.25 -21.33
C SER A 22 2.62 19.32 -22.82
N LEU A 23 2.02 18.46 -23.63
CA LEU A 23 2.19 18.47 -25.08
C LEU A 23 1.74 19.80 -25.72
N GLU A 24 0.58 20.32 -25.33
CA GLU A 24 0.10 21.62 -25.82
C GLU A 24 1.00 22.76 -25.34
N ARG A 25 1.46 22.71 -24.08
CA ARG A 25 2.39 23.70 -23.51
C ARG A 25 3.75 23.67 -24.18
N TRP A 26 4.18 22.53 -24.69
CA TRP A 26 5.42 22.37 -25.45
C TRP A 26 5.29 22.77 -26.93
N GLY A 27 4.13 23.30 -27.33
CA GLY A 27 3.89 23.75 -28.70
C GLY A 27 3.65 22.60 -29.69
N VAL A 28 3.30 21.40 -29.20
CA VAL A 28 2.92 20.27 -30.06
C VAL A 28 1.59 20.61 -30.73
N ASP A 29 1.52 20.36 -32.05
CA ASP A 29 0.33 20.62 -32.84
C ASP A 29 -0.92 19.90 -32.28
N LYS A 30 -2.07 20.58 -32.28
CA LYS A 30 -3.31 20.08 -31.68
C LYS A 30 -3.79 18.78 -32.31
N HIS A 31 -3.59 18.59 -33.61
CA HIS A 31 -3.93 17.33 -34.29
C HIS A 31 -3.05 16.19 -33.80
N VAL A 32 -1.76 16.45 -33.58
CA VAL A 32 -0.83 15.46 -32.98
C VAL A 32 -1.24 15.13 -31.55
N VAL A 33 -1.57 16.13 -30.72
CA VAL A 33 -2.06 15.91 -29.35
C VAL A 33 -3.33 15.06 -29.35
N ALA A 34 -4.31 15.37 -30.22
CA ALA A 34 -5.54 14.61 -30.35
C ALA A 34 -5.30 13.15 -30.79
N THR A 35 -4.29 12.93 -31.64
CA THR A 35 -3.91 11.60 -32.13
C THR A 35 -3.19 10.76 -31.06
N VAL A 36 -2.29 11.38 -30.28
CA VAL A 36 -1.44 10.68 -29.30
C VAL A 36 -2.13 10.48 -27.95
N THR A 37 -3.09 11.34 -27.60
CA THR A 37 -3.76 11.28 -26.29
C THR A 37 -4.51 9.96 -26.03
N PRO A 38 -5.34 9.43 -26.94
CA PRO A 38 -6.02 8.14 -26.73
C PRO A 38 -5.06 6.96 -26.48
N PRO A 39 -4.04 6.69 -27.32
CA PRO A 39 -3.11 5.58 -27.06
C PRO A 39 -2.28 5.80 -25.79
N ALA A 40 -1.92 7.04 -25.44
CA ALA A 40 -1.22 7.33 -24.18
C ALA A 40 -2.10 7.02 -22.95
N LYS A 41 -3.39 7.36 -22.98
CA LYS A 41 -4.36 6.97 -21.93
C LYS A 41 -4.47 5.46 -21.81
N GLN A 42 -4.53 4.76 -22.95
CA GLN A 42 -4.57 3.30 -22.98
C GLN A 42 -3.28 2.70 -22.41
N LEU A 43 -2.12 3.25 -22.76
CA LEU A 43 -0.82 2.80 -22.24
C LEU A 43 -0.75 2.94 -20.71
N ALA A 44 -1.14 4.08 -20.16
CA ALA A 44 -1.19 4.28 -18.71
C ALA A 44 -2.17 3.30 -18.02
N SER A 45 -3.31 3.02 -18.65
CA SER A 45 -4.26 2.02 -18.17
C SER A 45 -3.66 0.60 -18.19
N ASN A 46 -2.97 0.23 -19.27
CA ASN A 46 -2.33 -1.07 -19.44
C ASN A 46 -1.23 -1.30 -18.40
N PHE A 47 -0.39 -0.30 -18.11
CA PHE A 47 0.60 -0.41 -17.03
C PHE A 47 -0.04 -0.61 -15.66
N SER A 48 -1.14 0.10 -15.39
CA SER A 48 -1.91 -0.08 -14.15
C SER A 48 -2.47 -1.50 -14.04
N ASN A 49 -3.07 -2.02 -15.11
CA ASN A 49 -3.64 -3.36 -15.15
C ASN A 49 -2.57 -4.44 -15.04
N ALA A 50 -1.47 -4.33 -15.79
CA ALA A 50 -0.35 -5.25 -15.69
C ALA A 50 0.20 -5.33 -14.27
N ARG A 51 0.35 -4.18 -13.60
CA ARG A 51 0.78 -4.11 -12.20
C ARG A 51 -0.17 -4.84 -11.25
N LYS A 52 -1.49 -4.71 -11.45
CA LYS A 52 -2.50 -5.41 -10.65
C LYS A 52 -2.51 -6.91 -10.92
N ILE A 53 -2.38 -7.34 -12.17
CA ILE A 53 -2.29 -8.76 -12.54
C ILE A 53 -1.03 -9.39 -11.93
N ILE A 54 0.11 -8.70 -11.97
CA ILE A 54 1.34 -9.18 -11.31
C ILE A 54 1.10 -9.36 -9.80
N ARG A 55 0.35 -8.47 -9.15
CA ARG A 55 0.00 -8.64 -7.72
C ARG A 55 -0.92 -9.83 -7.49
N LEU A 56 -1.95 -9.99 -8.31
CA LEU A 56 -2.86 -11.15 -8.26
C LEU A 56 -2.10 -12.48 -8.31
N LEU A 57 -1.02 -12.58 -9.10
CA LEU A 57 -0.23 -13.81 -9.18
C LEU A 57 0.49 -14.19 -7.86
N HIS A 58 0.56 -13.28 -6.89
CA HIS A 58 1.18 -13.50 -5.58
C HIS A 58 0.16 -13.75 -4.46
N TRP A 59 -1.13 -13.96 -4.78
CA TRP A 59 -2.22 -14.13 -3.80
C TRP A 59 -2.04 -15.30 -2.81
N THR A 60 -1.15 -16.25 -3.10
CA THR A 60 -0.85 -17.37 -2.21
C THR A 60 0.06 -17.00 -1.04
N GLU A 61 0.88 -15.95 -1.17
CA GLU A 61 1.79 -15.51 -0.11
C GLU A 61 1.03 -15.08 1.18
N PRO A 62 -0.01 -14.22 1.11
CA PRO A 62 -0.78 -13.82 2.28
C PRO A 62 -1.46 -14.98 3.02
N LEU A 63 -1.90 -16.02 2.30
CA LEU A 63 -2.53 -17.19 2.92
C LEU A 63 -1.53 -18.03 3.72
N GLY A 64 -0.28 -18.11 3.27
CA GLY A 64 0.80 -18.75 4.01
C GLY A 64 1.11 -18.02 5.31
N GLU A 65 1.21 -16.69 5.27
CA GLU A 65 1.46 -15.87 6.47
C GLU A 65 0.31 -15.96 7.47
N LEU A 66 -0.94 -15.90 7.00
CA LEU A 66 -2.11 -16.02 7.85
C LEU A 66 -2.17 -17.40 8.53
N TYR A 67 -1.83 -18.47 7.81
CA TYR A 67 -1.73 -19.82 8.36
C TYR A 67 -0.69 -19.92 9.47
N GLU A 68 0.49 -19.31 9.31
CA GLU A 68 1.52 -19.28 10.35
C GLU A 68 1.09 -18.48 11.59
N VAL A 69 0.43 -17.35 11.41
CA VAL A 69 -0.16 -16.57 12.52
C VAL A 69 -1.22 -17.39 13.27
N TYR A 70 -2.10 -18.08 12.53
CA TYR A 70 -3.09 -18.97 13.14
C TYR A 70 -2.45 -20.11 13.92
N ARG A 71 -1.41 -20.72 13.37
CA ARG A 71 -0.66 -21.79 14.01
C ARG A 71 0.00 -21.33 15.31
N GLN A 72 0.51 -20.09 15.35
CA GLN A 72 1.19 -19.54 16.52
C GLN A 72 0.25 -19.12 17.65
N HIS A 73 -1.01 -18.79 17.34
CA HIS A 73 -1.94 -18.20 18.31
C HIS A 73 -3.02 -19.15 18.85
N ASP A 74 -2.97 -20.45 18.53
CA ASP A 74 -3.91 -21.49 19.00
C ASP A 74 -5.39 -21.01 18.95
N PHE A 75 -5.73 -20.28 17.89
CA PHE A 75 -7.06 -19.74 17.69
C PHE A 75 -7.98 -20.90 17.32
N ASP A 76 -8.85 -21.31 18.25
CA ASP A 76 -9.78 -22.41 18.03
C ASP A 76 -10.88 -22.00 17.03
N VAL A 77 -10.55 -22.10 15.74
CA VAL A 77 -11.43 -21.83 14.59
C VAL A 77 -12.73 -22.64 14.70
N ARG A 78 -12.73 -23.78 15.42
CA ARG A 78 -13.92 -24.59 15.66
C ARG A 78 -15.01 -23.81 16.39
N ARG A 79 -14.67 -22.84 17.26
CA ARG A 79 -15.66 -21.99 17.95
C ARG A 79 -16.35 -20.98 17.02
N ILE A 80 -15.65 -20.45 16.02
CA ILE A 80 -16.23 -19.52 15.04
C ILE A 80 -17.04 -20.29 13.98
N LEU A 81 -16.55 -21.47 13.57
CA LEU A 81 -17.25 -22.34 12.61
C LEU A 81 -18.40 -23.16 13.23
N ALA A 82 -18.46 -23.29 14.56
CA ALA A 82 -19.56 -23.97 15.27
C ALA A 82 -20.84 -23.11 15.41
N ALA A 83 -20.90 -21.93 14.80
CA ALA A 83 -22.16 -21.21 14.65
C ALA A 83 -23.18 -22.07 13.88
N PRO A 84 -24.47 -22.11 14.29
CA PRO A 84 -25.41 -23.13 13.81
C PRO A 84 -25.53 -23.16 12.29
N ILE A 85 -25.18 -24.32 11.72
CA ILE A 85 -25.22 -24.63 10.29
C ILE A 85 -26.69 -24.81 9.90
N GLY A 86 -27.33 -23.72 9.48
CA GLY A 86 -28.78 -23.70 9.28
C GLY A 86 -29.27 -22.73 8.21
N SER A 87 -28.61 -22.59 7.06
CA SER A 87 -29.32 -22.13 5.85
C SER A 87 -28.68 -22.63 4.56
N LYS A 88 -29.48 -23.30 3.74
CA LYS A 88 -29.17 -23.71 2.37
C LYS A 88 -29.34 -22.51 1.45
N SER A 89 -28.33 -21.64 1.38
CA SER A 89 -28.15 -20.79 0.21
C SER A 89 -26.66 -20.57 0.01
N TYR A 90 -26.16 -20.93 -1.18
CA TYR A 90 -24.75 -20.77 -1.54
C TYR A 90 -24.31 -19.29 -1.54
N ASP A 91 -25.25 -18.35 -1.59
CA ASP A 91 -25.03 -16.91 -1.61
C ASP A 91 -24.82 -16.30 -0.20
N ALA A 92 -25.63 -16.73 0.78
CA ALA A 92 -25.57 -16.20 2.15
C ALA A 92 -24.26 -16.55 2.87
N ARG A 93 -23.59 -17.64 2.48
CA ARG A 93 -22.35 -18.11 3.14
C ARG A 93 -21.13 -17.30 2.75
N HIS A 94 -21.06 -16.77 1.51
CA HIS A 94 -20.01 -15.82 1.13
C HIS A 94 -20.28 -14.47 1.78
N PHE A 95 -21.53 -14.02 1.77
CA PHE A 95 -21.93 -12.76 2.39
C PHE A 95 -21.71 -12.76 3.91
N LEU A 96 -22.03 -13.87 4.60
CA LEU A 96 -21.73 -14.05 6.02
C LEU A 96 -20.24 -14.11 6.29
N ARG A 97 -19.41 -14.73 5.45
CA ARG A 97 -17.94 -14.70 5.62
C ARG A 97 -17.37 -13.30 5.45
N ILE A 98 -17.89 -12.54 4.49
CA ILE A 98 -17.53 -11.13 4.28
C ILE A 98 -17.97 -10.29 5.49
N ILE A 99 -19.20 -10.48 5.99
CA ILE A 99 -19.70 -9.79 7.20
C ILE A 99 -18.91 -10.21 8.45
N SER A 100 -18.58 -11.49 8.64
CA SER A 100 -17.77 -11.98 9.75
C SER A 100 -16.35 -11.43 9.69
N PHE A 101 -15.81 -11.27 8.48
CA PHE A 101 -14.52 -10.64 8.25
C PHE A 101 -14.55 -9.13 8.53
N PHE A 102 -15.62 -8.42 8.16
CA PHE A 102 -15.80 -7.02 8.55
C PHE A 102 -16.08 -6.84 10.05
N GLN A 103 -16.79 -7.77 10.68
CA GLN A 103 -16.95 -7.82 12.13
C GLN A 103 -15.61 -8.11 12.82
N LEU A 104 -14.73 -8.92 12.22
CA LEU A 104 -13.38 -9.16 12.71
C LEU A 104 -12.51 -7.90 12.59
N VAL A 105 -12.56 -7.19 11.45
CA VAL A 105 -11.91 -5.89 11.24
C VAL A 105 -12.43 -4.85 12.23
N TRP A 106 -13.74 -4.82 12.49
CA TRP A 106 -14.35 -3.96 13.51
C TRP A 106 -13.91 -4.30 14.94
N VAL A 107 -13.80 -5.59 15.28
CA VAL A 107 -13.29 -6.07 16.57
C VAL A 107 -11.81 -5.70 16.73
N VAL A 108 -11.01 -5.82 15.68
CA VAL A 108 -9.60 -5.38 15.64
C VAL A 108 -9.48 -3.87 15.89
N PHE A 109 -10.31 -3.05 15.25
CA PHE A 109 -10.38 -1.60 15.50
C PHE A 109 -10.90 -1.26 16.91
N SER A 110 -11.84 -2.04 17.44
CA SER A 110 -12.38 -1.88 18.79
C SER A 110 -11.41 -2.33 19.89
N SER A 111 -10.32 -3.02 19.53
CA SER A 111 -9.30 -3.55 20.45
C SER A 111 -8.22 -2.53 20.82
N HIS A 112 -8.38 -1.25 20.48
CA HIS A 112 -7.55 -0.13 20.96
C HIS A 112 -7.49 0.04 22.50
N ARG A 113 -8.09 -0.87 23.28
CA ARG A 113 -8.03 -0.92 24.75
C ARG A 113 -7.07 -1.97 25.34
N LEU A 114 -6.26 -2.69 24.56
CA LEU A 114 -5.35 -3.69 25.11
C LEU A 114 -3.87 -3.30 24.94
N PRO A 115 -3.14 -2.95 26.02
CA PRO A 115 -1.83 -2.30 25.97
C PRO A 115 -0.64 -3.27 25.86
N HIS A 116 -0.79 -4.42 25.20
CA HIS A 116 0.34 -5.34 25.00
C HIS A 116 0.81 -5.33 23.53
N LEU A 117 2.11 -5.09 23.36
CA LEU A 117 2.87 -4.92 22.11
C LEU A 117 2.63 -6.02 21.03
N ASN A 118 2.10 -7.18 21.39
CA ASN A 118 1.75 -8.25 20.42
C ASN A 118 0.44 -8.00 19.64
N GLY A 119 -0.45 -7.13 20.12
CA GLY A 119 -1.72 -6.84 19.46
C GLY A 119 -1.57 -5.99 18.20
N TYR A 120 -0.59 -5.08 18.16
CA TYR A 120 -0.40 -4.19 17.01
C TYR A 120 0.08 -4.94 15.76
N GLN A 121 1.00 -5.90 15.95
CA GLN A 121 1.58 -6.66 14.85
C GLN A 121 0.58 -7.65 14.23
N THR A 122 -0.21 -8.33 15.06
CA THR A 122 -1.30 -9.20 14.61
C THR A 122 -2.39 -8.39 13.90
N ASN A 123 -2.81 -7.24 14.46
CA ASN A 123 -3.81 -6.37 13.84
C ASN A 123 -3.36 -5.84 12.46
N SER A 124 -2.08 -5.50 12.31
CA SER A 124 -1.50 -5.07 11.03
C SER A 124 -1.48 -6.19 9.98
N GLN A 125 -1.13 -7.41 10.36
CA GLN A 125 -1.15 -8.58 9.45
C GLN A 125 -2.55 -8.91 8.98
N PHE A 126 -3.53 -8.95 9.89
CA PHE A 126 -4.94 -9.14 9.50
C PHE A 126 -5.42 -8.06 8.54
N LEU A 127 -5.08 -6.80 8.81
CA LEU A 127 -5.43 -5.69 7.92
C LEU A 127 -4.78 -5.85 6.54
N SER A 128 -3.51 -6.26 6.48
CA SER A 128 -2.79 -6.52 5.22
C SER A 128 -3.45 -7.63 4.42
N THR A 129 -3.67 -8.80 5.04
CA THR A 129 -4.36 -9.91 4.35
C THR A 129 -5.74 -9.48 3.89
N ALA A 130 -6.45 -8.71 4.72
CA ALA A 130 -7.78 -8.26 4.38
C ALA A 130 -7.79 -7.32 3.16
N ASN A 131 -6.80 -6.44 3.11
CA ASN A 131 -6.56 -5.56 2.00
C ASN A 131 -6.25 -6.35 0.73
N ASP A 132 -5.28 -7.27 0.78
CA ASP A 132 -4.87 -8.07 -0.37
C ASP A 132 -6.05 -8.84 -0.97
N MET A 133 -6.87 -9.48 -0.13
CA MET A 133 -8.08 -10.18 -0.58
C MET A 133 -9.09 -9.22 -1.25
N SER A 134 -9.31 -8.03 -0.67
CA SER A 134 -10.24 -7.06 -1.23
C SER A 134 -9.72 -6.45 -2.54
N ASP A 135 -8.42 -6.15 -2.64
CA ASP A 135 -7.79 -5.62 -3.87
C ASP A 135 -7.81 -6.67 -4.98
N ASP A 136 -7.58 -7.94 -4.65
CA ASP A 136 -7.64 -9.05 -5.58
C ASP A 136 -9.06 -9.24 -6.14
N LEU A 137 -10.09 -9.24 -5.28
CA LEU A 137 -11.49 -9.32 -5.72
C LEU A 137 -11.87 -8.12 -6.59
N ALA A 138 -11.45 -6.91 -6.22
CA ALA A 138 -11.66 -5.72 -7.05
C ALA A 138 -10.94 -5.86 -8.40
N CYS A 139 -9.73 -6.42 -8.43
CA CYS A 139 -8.98 -6.64 -9.65
C CYS A 139 -9.62 -7.70 -10.56
N LEU A 140 -10.06 -8.83 -9.99
CA LEU A 140 -10.79 -9.88 -10.71
C LEU A 140 -12.05 -9.32 -11.39
N GLY A 141 -12.76 -8.41 -10.71
CA GLY A 141 -13.91 -7.72 -11.30
C GLY A 141 -13.53 -6.81 -12.47
N ARG A 142 -12.41 -6.06 -12.35
CA ARG A 142 -11.91 -5.18 -13.42
C ARG A 142 -11.49 -5.94 -14.68
N ILE A 143 -10.89 -7.13 -14.53
CA ILE A 143 -10.49 -7.97 -15.68
C ILE A 143 -11.64 -8.79 -16.25
N GLY A 144 -12.83 -8.72 -15.64
CA GLY A 144 -14.03 -9.45 -16.08
C GLY A 144 -14.06 -10.92 -15.68
N ALA A 145 -13.21 -11.36 -14.75
CA ALA A 145 -13.19 -12.72 -14.24
C ALA A 145 -14.35 -13.01 -13.27
N ILE A 146 -14.88 -11.97 -12.61
CA ILE A 146 -16.07 -12.05 -11.74
C ILE A 146 -17.05 -10.91 -12.09
N PRO A 147 -18.32 -10.96 -11.66
CA PRO A 147 -19.30 -9.93 -11.99
C PRO A 147 -18.89 -8.53 -11.48
N LYS A 148 -19.19 -7.49 -12.26
CA LYS A 148 -18.84 -6.08 -11.94
C LYS A 148 -19.46 -5.58 -10.62
N SER A 149 -20.53 -6.20 -10.14
CA SER A 149 -21.12 -5.91 -8.84
C SER A 149 -20.10 -6.11 -7.71
N TYR A 150 -19.30 -7.17 -7.77
CA TYR A 150 -18.22 -7.42 -6.82
C TYR A 150 -17.17 -6.32 -6.88
N GLN A 151 -16.75 -5.91 -8.09
CA GLN A 151 -15.83 -4.78 -8.23
C GLN A 151 -16.35 -3.54 -7.49
N SER A 152 -17.60 -3.14 -7.75
CA SER A 152 -18.18 -1.93 -7.16
C SER A 152 -18.27 -1.95 -5.63
N GLN A 153 -18.33 -3.15 -5.04
CA GLN A 153 -18.33 -3.33 -3.58
C GLN A 153 -16.91 -3.33 -3.01
N PHE A 154 -16.00 -4.10 -3.60
CA PHE A 154 -14.66 -4.32 -3.05
C PHE A 154 -13.67 -3.19 -3.32
N GLU A 155 -13.89 -2.37 -4.36
CA GLU A 155 -13.04 -1.23 -4.70
C GLU A 155 -13.01 -0.16 -3.58
N PRO A 156 -14.16 0.34 -3.04
CA PRO A 156 -14.14 1.28 -1.92
C PRO A 156 -13.67 0.65 -0.60
N ILE A 157 -13.90 -0.65 -0.40
CA ILE A 157 -13.38 -1.39 0.76
C ILE A 157 -11.85 -1.42 0.71
N SER A 158 -11.27 -1.86 -0.41
CA SER A 158 -9.82 -1.95 -0.61
C SER A 158 -9.16 -0.59 -0.39
N ALA A 159 -9.72 0.49 -0.94
CA ALA A 159 -9.20 1.84 -0.74
C ALA A 159 -9.14 2.25 0.75
N ARG A 160 -10.18 1.95 1.54
CA ARG A 160 -10.21 2.25 2.98
C ARG A 160 -9.21 1.40 3.77
N LEU A 161 -9.03 0.13 3.39
CA LEU A 161 -8.04 -0.76 4.01
C LEU A 161 -6.62 -0.29 3.69
N TRP A 162 -6.33 0.11 2.45
CA TRP A 162 -5.06 0.74 2.06
C TRP A 162 -4.78 2.01 2.87
N PHE A 163 -5.75 2.92 2.97
CA PHE A 163 -5.59 4.15 3.73
C PHE A 163 -5.29 3.89 5.21
N THR A 164 -5.99 2.92 5.80
CA THR A 164 -5.74 2.49 7.18
C THR A 164 -4.35 1.92 7.34
N GLY A 165 -3.93 1.02 6.44
CA GLY A 165 -2.60 0.41 6.48
C GLY A 165 -1.50 1.46 6.40
N ILE A 166 -1.64 2.42 5.47
CA ILE A 166 -0.71 3.55 5.34
C ILE A 166 -0.64 4.37 6.63
N SER A 167 -1.77 4.60 7.30
CA SER A 167 -1.81 5.35 8.56
C SER A 167 -1.05 4.63 9.69
N LEU A 168 -1.21 3.31 9.79
CA LEU A 168 -0.46 2.47 10.74
C LEU A 168 1.04 2.44 10.42
N ASP A 169 1.39 2.34 9.13
CA ASP A 169 2.78 2.35 8.67
C ASP A 169 3.46 3.69 8.98
N ILE A 170 2.77 4.81 8.76
CA ILE A 170 3.26 6.15 9.12
C ILE A 170 3.50 6.23 10.64
N HIS A 171 2.55 5.77 11.45
CA HIS A 171 2.68 5.79 12.90
C HIS A 171 3.91 4.98 13.38
N ALA A 172 4.06 3.74 12.88
CA ALA A 172 5.19 2.90 13.19
C ALA A 172 6.52 3.52 12.74
N LEU A 173 6.54 4.15 11.55
CA LEU A 173 7.71 4.81 11.01
C LEU A 173 8.13 6.05 11.82
N LEU A 174 7.17 6.84 12.30
CA LEU A 174 7.43 7.99 13.18
C LEU A 174 8.05 7.53 14.50
N HIS A 175 7.56 6.43 15.08
CA HIS A 175 8.17 5.82 16.25
C HIS A 175 9.62 5.40 16.00
N HIS A 176 9.88 4.76 14.85
CA HIS A 176 11.23 4.34 14.48
C HIS A 176 12.17 5.53 14.22
N LEU A 177 11.68 6.59 13.58
CA LEU A 177 12.42 7.85 13.41
C LEU A 177 12.83 8.44 14.75
N ASN A 178 11.89 8.56 15.68
CA ASN A 178 12.14 9.11 17.02
C ASN A 178 13.19 8.27 17.79
N GLY A 179 13.06 6.94 17.78
CA GLY A 179 14.06 6.06 18.40
C GLY A 179 15.45 6.21 17.78
N THR A 180 15.53 6.39 16.47
CA THR A 180 16.80 6.58 15.74
C THR A 180 17.43 7.93 16.05
N TYR A 181 16.62 9.00 16.15
CA TYR A 181 17.10 10.32 16.60
C TYR A 181 17.64 10.28 18.03
N GLN A 182 16.94 9.59 18.94
CA GLN A 182 17.40 9.44 20.33
C GLN A 182 18.74 8.71 20.38
N LYS A 183 18.87 7.59 19.66
CA LYS A 183 20.13 6.83 19.57
C LYS A 183 21.28 7.66 18.99
N ARG A 184 21.00 8.47 17.98
CA ARG A 184 21.98 9.41 17.41
C ARG A 184 22.41 10.46 18.43
N HIS A 185 21.45 11.05 19.14
CA HIS A 185 21.73 12.07 20.14
C HIS A 185 22.58 11.51 21.30
N SER A 186 22.26 10.30 21.80
CA SER A 186 23.04 9.67 22.88
C SER A 186 24.48 9.39 22.47
N LEU A 187 24.72 8.99 21.21
CA LEU A 187 26.07 8.78 20.69
C LEU A 187 26.83 10.09 20.54
N LEU A 188 26.17 11.18 20.12
CA LEU A 188 26.81 12.50 20.03
C LEU A 188 27.17 13.07 21.41
N SER A 189 26.32 12.88 22.41
CA SER A 189 26.57 13.35 23.78
C SER A 189 27.63 12.54 24.52
N GLY A 190 27.78 11.25 24.20
CA GLY A 190 28.75 10.34 24.82
C GLY A 190 30.02 10.11 24.00
N ALA A 191 30.18 10.77 22.85
CA ALA A 191 31.29 10.52 21.95
C ALA A 191 32.63 11.00 22.54
N GLU A 192 33.38 10.08 23.15
CA GLU A 192 34.83 10.11 22.99
C GLU A 192 35.18 10.01 21.50
N LYS A 193 36.31 10.60 21.09
CA LYS A 193 36.75 10.76 19.68
C LYS A 193 37.12 9.45 18.97
N THR A 194 36.51 8.33 19.35
CA THR A 194 36.77 7.00 18.79
C THR A 194 36.27 6.95 17.35
N GLN A 195 37.09 6.38 16.45
CA GLN A 195 36.74 6.24 15.04
C GLN A 195 35.43 5.45 14.85
N GLN A 196 35.22 4.44 15.70
CA GLN A 196 34.00 3.63 15.73
C GLN A 196 32.73 4.47 15.93
N ALA A 197 32.74 5.42 16.87
CA ALA A 197 31.59 6.29 17.14
C ALA A 197 31.25 7.18 15.93
N ARG A 198 32.27 7.66 15.21
CA ARG A 198 32.08 8.44 13.98
C ARG A 198 31.44 7.60 12.88
N ASP A 199 31.88 6.36 12.71
CA ASP A 199 31.33 5.47 11.69
C ASP A 199 29.89 5.04 12.01
N ASP A 200 29.57 4.81 13.29
CA ASP A 200 28.21 4.51 13.73
C ASP A 200 27.25 5.70 13.57
N ILE A 201 27.72 6.93 13.81
CA ILE A 201 26.95 8.15 13.53
C ILE A 201 26.64 8.26 12.03
N LYS A 202 27.63 8.03 11.14
CA LYS A 202 27.42 8.05 9.68
C LYS A 202 26.37 7.02 9.24
N LYS A 203 26.41 5.80 9.80
CA LYS A 203 25.41 4.77 9.53
C LYS A 203 24.01 5.21 9.99
N LEU A 204 23.91 5.84 11.15
CA LEU A 204 22.64 6.37 11.65
C LEU A 204 22.11 7.53 10.81
N ASP A 205 22.97 8.43 10.35
CA ASP A 205 22.60 9.53 9.46
C ASP A 205 22.03 9.00 8.14
N TRP A 206 22.67 7.98 7.57
CA TRP A 206 22.13 7.29 6.39
C TRP A 206 20.79 6.60 6.66
N SER A 207 20.66 5.93 7.80
CA SER A 207 19.40 5.31 8.21
C SER A 207 18.27 6.34 8.35
N LEU A 208 18.53 7.47 9.02
CA LEU A 208 17.58 8.57 9.16
C LEU A 208 17.17 9.16 7.81
N PHE A 209 18.13 9.32 6.89
CA PHE A 209 17.83 9.75 5.52
C PHE A 209 16.86 8.79 4.82
N MET A 210 17.13 7.49 4.87
CA MET A 210 16.25 6.48 4.28
C MET A 210 14.86 6.44 4.94
N LEU A 211 14.78 6.59 6.26
CA LEU A 211 13.50 6.65 6.98
C LEU A 211 12.68 7.90 6.60
N ARG A 212 13.32 9.05 6.42
CA ARG A 212 12.64 10.28 5.95
C ARG A 212 12.10 10.13 4.54
N LEU A 213 12.86 9.52 3.63
CA LEU A 213 12.37 9.22 2.28
C LEU A 213 11.18 8.27 2.29
N GLN A 214 11.22 7.25 3.15
CA GLN A 214 10.10 6.33 3.34
C GLN A 214 8.86 7.06 3.86
N LEU A 215 9.02 8.05 4.75
CA LEU A 215 7.92 8.84 5.26
C LEU A 215 7.27 9.69 4.16
N ILE A 216 8.09 10.40 3.37
CA ILE A 216 7.59 11.19 2.22
C ILE A 216 6.84 10.28 1.24
N LYS A 217 7.38 9.09 0.96
CA LYS A 217 6.72 8.10 0.11
C LYS A 217 5.37 7.67 0.68
N LEU A 218 5.29 7.30 1.96
CA LEU A 218 4.02 6.90 2.58
C LEU A 218 3.01 8.04 2.62
N LEU A 219 3.44 9.28 2.84
CA LEU A 219 2.55 10.44 2.76
C LEU A 219 2.01 10.64 1.34
N ALA A 220 2.84 10.44 0.32
CA ALA A 220 2.40 10.47 -1.07
C ALA A 220 1.40 9.33 -1.37
N ASP A 221 1.68 8.10 -0.93
CA ASP A 221 0.72 6.97 -1.03
C ASP A 221 -0.58 7.29 -0.27
N GLY A 222 -0.50 7.97 0.86
CA GLY A 222 -1.65 8.41 1.66
C GLY A 222 -2.52 9.43 0.92
N VAL A 223 -1.91 10.46 0.31
CA VAL A 223 -2.64 11.44 -0.54
C VAL A 223 -3.26 10.77 -1.75
N PHE A 224 -2.53 9.86 -2.39
CA PHE A 224 -3.04 9.07 -3.51
C PHE A 224 -4.31 8.32 -3.12
N CYS A 225 -4.24 7.57 -2.02
CA CYS A 225 -5.33 6.74 -1.54
C CYS A 225 -6.50 7.56 -0.98
N TRP A 226 -6.22 8.72 -0.38
CA TRP A 226 -7.25 9.66 0.07
C TRP A 226 -8.15 10.13 -1.07
N CYS A 227 -7.59 10.37 -2.26
CA CYS A 227 -8.36 10.74 -3.44
C CYS A 227 -9.34 9.63 -3.87
N ASP A 228 -8.96 8.36 -3.69
CA ASP A 228 -9.83 7.21 -3.98
C ASP A 228 -10.94 7.04 -2.93
N VAL A 229 -10.64 7.33 -1.66
CA VAL A 229 -11.62 7.26 -0.56
C VAL A 229 -12.59 8.45 -0.57
N ASN A 230 -12.11 9.63 -0.97
CA ASN A 230 -12.87 10.87 -1.00
C ASN A 230 -12.87 11.50 -2.41
N PRO A 231 -13.72 10.99 -3.32
CA PRO A 231 -13.77 11.46 -4.71
C PRO A 231 -14.27 12.91 -4.85
N ALA A 232 -14.83 13.50 -3.79
CA ALA A 232 -15.20 14.93 -3.77
C ALA A 232 -13.99 15.87 -3.59
N THR A 233 -12.78 15.33 -3.45
CA THR A 233 -11.56 16.12 -3.30
C THR A 233 -11.33 17.01 -4.53
N PRO A 234 -11.19 18.34 -4.36
CA PRO A 234 -10.89 19.23 -5.48
C PRO A 234 -9.60 18.82 -6.18
N ASN A 235 -9.63 18.73 -7.51
CA ASN A 235 -8.48 18.33 -8.34
C ASN A 235 -7.89 16.95 -7.94
N ALA A 236 -8.74 16.00 -7.56
CA ALA A 236 -8.34 14.63 -7.20
C ALA A 236 -7.43 13.98 -8.25
N ASP A 237 -7.74 14.11 -9.54
CA ASP A 237 -6.92 13.55 -10.63
C ASP A 237 -5.49 14.07 -10.63
N GLY A 238 -5.32 15.39 -10.40
CA GLY A 238 -4.00 16.02 -10.35
C GLY A 238 -3.22 15.60 -9.11
N LEU A 239 -3.87 15.63 -7.94
CA LEU A 239 -3.28 15.19 -6.67
C LEU A 239 -2.85 13.72 -6.75
N GLN A 240 -3.70 12.86 -7.28
CA GLN A 240 -3.43 11.44 -7.47
C GLN A 240 -2.28 11.21 -8.45
N THR A 241 -2.19 12.01 -9.51
CA THR A 241 -1.11 11.91 -10.50
C THR A 241 0.24 12.32 -9.92
N VAL A 242 0.31 13.47 -9.24
CA VAL A 242 1.55 13.98 -8.64
C VAL A 242 2.02 13.09 -7.50
N SER A 243 1.11 12.71 -6.59
CA SER A 243 1.45 11.83 -5.47
C SER A 243 1.91 10.44 -5.94
N GLY A 244 1.24 9.88 -6.95
CA GLY A 244 1.64 8.62 -7.58
C GLY A 244 3.03 8.70 -8.23
N LEU A 245 3.37 9.82 -8.88
CA LEU A 245 4.70 10.05 -9.45
C LEU A 245 5.78 10.13 -8.35
N VAL A 246 5.54 10.92 -7.29
CA VAL A 246 6.48 11.05 -6.16
C VAL A 246 6.73 9.69 -5.51
N SER A 247 5.68 8.93 -5.22
CA SER A 247 5.81 7.57 -4.67
C SER A 247 6.58 6.64 -5.61
N GLY A 248 6.31 6.70 -6.92
CA GLY A 248 7.01 5.92 -7.94
C GLY A 248 8.51 6.21 -8.01
N VAL A 249 8.89 7.49 -8.03
CA VAL A 249 10.29 7.93 -8.05
C VAL A 249 11.03 7.48 -6.79
N LEU A 250 10.43 7.67 -5.61
CA LEU A 250 11.05 7.25 -4.34
C LEU A 250 11.19 5.73 -4.24
N SER A 251 10.22 4.98 -4.77
CA SER A 251 10.30 3.52 -4.84
C SER A 251 11.46 3.08 -5.73
N LEU A 252 11.62 3.69 -6.91
CA LEU A 252 12.73 3.39 -7.81
C LEU A 252 14.08 3.75 -7.20
N PHE A 253 14.19 4.92 -6.56
CA PHE A 253 15.41 5.32 -5.86
C PHE A 253 15.81 4.31 -4.78
N ARG A 254 14.84 3.84 -3.97
CA ARG A 254 15.09 2.82 -2.95
C ARG A 254 15.56 1.50 -3.56
N LEU A 255 15.00 1.09 -4.70
CA LEU A 255 15.46 -0.10 -5.43
C LEU A 255 16.88 0.06 -5.96
N TYR A 256 17.20 1.22 -6.52
CA TYR A 256 18.56 1.55 -6.98
C TYR A 256 19.57 1.44 -5.83
N VAL A 257 19.31 2.08 -4.68
CA VAL A 257 20.17 2.00 -3.50
C VAL A 257 20.37 0.54 -3.04
N LYS A 258 19.31 -0.26 -3.01
CA LYS A 258 19.40 -1.67 -2.62
C LYS A 258 20.24 -2.49 -3.61
N ALA A 259 20.09 -2.25 -4.90
CA ALA A 259 20.87 -2.92 -5.94
C ALA A 259 22.35 -2.52 -5.85
N SER A 260 22.65 -1.23 -5.68
CA SER A 260 24.03 -0.73 -5.54
C SER A 260 24.74 -1.22 -4.28
N ALA A 261 24.01 -1.57 -3.22
CA ALA A 261 24.58 -2.14 -2.01
C ALA A 261 24.90 -3.64 -2.11
N THR A 262 24.44 -4.32 -3.17
CA THR A 262 24.66 -5.76 -3.39
C THR A 262 25.79 -6.05 -4.38
N LEU A 263 26.26 -5.02 -5.09
CA LEU A 263 27.40 -5.04 -6.02
C LEU A 263 28.68 -4.61 -5.29
#